data_AF-A0A2S9Q2A0-F1
#
_entry.id   AF-A0A2S9Q2A0-F1
#
_cell.length_a   1.000
_cell.length_b   1.000
_cell.length_c   1.000
_cell.angle_alpha   90.00
_cell.angle_beta   90.00
_cell.angle_gamma   90.00
#
_symmetry.space_group_name_H-M   'P 1'
#
loop_
_entity.id
_entity.type
_entity.pdbx_description
1 polymer ?
#
loop_
_entity_poly.entity_id
_entity_poly.type
_entity_poly.pdbx_seq_one_letter_code
_entity_poly.pdbx_strand_id
1 'polypeptide(L)'
;RCVPRAARAARGTHLQFLDPAADRLPPGAAAALLDALTGGPDVLLCDHRTAHWWDDGVPSGTTDLLTAAPGVTTLAAHPALLALDPLPGTRIVRAGLLAEHPGLLGTDGHDALYLSLAVLLLARTVARRGVVALVHHRDRPAQRRAAPAPEPDLFDQYEALHRLAGAADAPAAVRAALYDRMTGDYLTALARREELPAARIGEFFRRAARHTAAYRPAGHPRPAGLDGVRHLLLAHGAHLGYRLLRTANDRRRAAGSAAGAIGSRAAAARARLRRRTALARPLDPDLAVFSAYWGRGVACNPAAIAAELAELAPDIRRVWMVEPEHAELLPPGTEHVLSGTRRCTEALARATYLVNNVNFPDHMVKRAGSVHLQTHHGTPLKHMGVDLRDRPAAARGLDFDRLLERVDRWDFSLSANPHSTETWQRAYPAGYRTLDYGYPRNDVYHRATAADVRAARARLGLAPGTRALLYAPS
;
A
#
# COMPACT_ATOMS: atom_id res chain seq x y z
N ARG A 1 -18.02 -1.73 -12.09
CA ARG A 1 -18.74 -1.22 -13.30
C ARG A 1 -17.87 -1.13 -14.57
N CYS A 2 -16.55 -0.93 -14.48
CA CYS A 2 -15.69 -0.84 -15.67
C CYS A 2 -15.36 -2.19 -16.34
N VAL A 3 -15.24 -3.26 -15.56
CA VAL A 3 -14.84 -4.60 -16.05
C VAL A 3 -15.77 -5.17 -17.14
N PRO A 4 -17.12 -5.14 -17.00
CA PRO A 4 -18.00 -5.67 -18.05
C PRO A 4 -17.95 -4.88 -19.36
N ARG A 5 -17.75 -3.57 -19.28
CA ARG A 5 -17.63 -2.70 -20.46
C ARG A 5 -16.32 -2.95 -21.20
N ALA A 6 -15.22 -3.07 -20.47
CA ALA A 6 -13.91 -3.37 -21.05
C ALA A 6 -13.89 -4.77 -21.70
N ALA A 7 -14.47 -5.78 -21.04
CA ALA A 7 -14.57 -7.13 -21.59
C ALA A 7 -15.36 -7.17 -22.91
N ARG A 8 -16.47 -6.43 -23.01
CA ARG A 8 -17.27 -6.33 -24.24
C ARG A 8 -16.57 -5.58 -25.39
N ALA A 9 -15.66 -4.66 -25.06
CA ALA A 9 -14.91 -3.90 -26.05
C ALA A 9 -13.67 -4.66 -26.57
N ALA A 10 -13.19 -5.66 -25.82
CA ALA A 10 -12.05 -6.46 -26.20
C ALA A 10 -12.36 -7.35 -27.40
N ARG A 11 -11.41 -7.44 -28.35
CA ARG A 11 -11.53 -8.25 -29.58
C ARG A 11 -10.64 -9.50 -29.58
N GLY A 12 -9.92 -9.75 -28.49
CA GLY A 12 -9.04 -10.91 -28.35
C GLY A 12 -9.83 -12.21 -28.15
N THR A 13 -9.22 -13.34 -28.53
CA THR A 13 -9.81 -14.67 -28.30
C THR A 13 -9.76 -15.09 -26.83
N HIS A 14 -8.83 -14.51 -26.06
CA HIS A 14 -8.67 -14.71 -24.63
C HIS A 14 -8.47 -13.36 -23.94
N LEU A 15 -8.94 -13.26 -22.70
CA LEU A 15 -8.89 -12.05 -21.88
C LEU A 15 -8.13 -12.33 -20.57
N GLN A 16 -7.28 -11.38 -20.17
CA GLN A 16 -6.63 -11.33 -18.87
C GLN A 16 -7.11 -10.07 -18.14
N PHE A 17 -7.50 -10.21 -16.87
CA PHE A 17 -8.03 -9.11 -16.06
C PHE A 17 -6.96 -8.63 -15.07
N LEU A 18 -6.49 -7.39 -15.25
CA LEU A 18 -5.45 -6.79 -14.40
C LEU A 18 -6.03 -5.62 -13.60
N ASP A 19 -5.74 -5.59 -12.31
CA ASP A 19 -5.97 -4.41 -11.47
C ASP A 19 -4.86 -3.38 -11.76
N PRO A 20 -5.16 -2.18 -12.30
CA PRO A 20 -4.13 -1.19 -12.59
C PRO A 20 -3.40 -0.69 -11.33
N ALA A 21 -3.99 -0.81 -10.14
CA ALA A 21 -3.33 -0.44 -8.88
C ALA A 21 -2.35 -1.52 -8.41
N ALA A 22 -2.73 -2.80 -8.49
CA ALA A 22 -1.98 -3.90 -7.89
C ALA A 22 -1.19 -4.74 -8.89
N ASP A 23 -1.63 -4.89 -10.14
CA ASP A 23 -1.10 -5.89 -11.05
C ASP A 23 -0.11 -5.32 -12.05
N ARG A 24 1.00 -6.03 -12.28
CA ARG A 24 2.00 -5.73 -13.31
C ARG A 24 2.34 -6.99 -14.09
N LEU A 25 2.61 -6.84 -15.39
CA LEU A 25 3.12 -7.93 -16.23
C LEU A 25 4.66 -7.92 -16.19
N PRO A 26 5.31 -9.04 -15.82
CA PRO A 26 6.76 -9.11 -15.89
C PRO A 26 7.25 -9.07 -17.34
N PRO A 27 8.49 -8.59 -17.61
CA PRO A 27 9.07 -8.61 -18.95
C PRO A 27 9.02 -10.01 -19.56
N GLY A 28 8.61 -10.11 -20.83
CA GLY A 28 8.47 -11.39 -21.54
C GLY A 28 7.21 -12.20 -21.22
N ALA A 29 6.39 -11.80 -20.24
CA ALA A 29 5.17 -12.52 -19.87
C ALA A 29 4.19 -12.68 -21.03
N ALA A 30 3.99 -11.62 -21.83
CA ALA A 30 3.05 -11.65 -22.94
C ALA A 30 3.44 -12.71 -24.00
N ALA A 31 4.72 -12.81 -24.35
CA ALA A 31 5.20 -13.82 -25.30
C ALA A 31 5.02 -15.24 -24.74
N ALA A 32 5.41 -15.46 -23.49
CA ALA A 32 5.26 -16.76 -22.83
C ALA A 32 3.79 -17.18 -22.67
N LEU A 33 2.87 -16.23 -22.45
CA LEU A 33 1.44 -16.48 -22.43
C LEU A 33 0.89 -16.86 -23.82
N LEU A 34 1.32 -16.18 -24.88
CA LEU A 34 0.89 -16.48 -26.25
C LEU A 34 1.27 -17.91 -26.65
N ASP A 35 2.49 -18.34 -26.37
CA ASP A 35 2.94 -19.71 -26.62
C ASP A 35 2.11 -20.73 -25.84
N ALA A 36 1.75 -20.40 -24.59
CA ALA A 36 0.96 -21.23 -23.70
C ALA A 36 -0.52 -21.37 -24.11
N LEU A 37 -1.05 -20.45 -24.92
CA LEU A 37 -2.43 -20.47 -25.42
C LEU A 37 -2.63 -21.38 -26.64
N THR A 38 -1.56 -22.01 -27.15
CA THR A 38 -1.63 -22.98 -28.24
C THR A 38 -2.60 -24.11 -27.90
N GLY A 39 -3.58 -24.36 -28.78
CA GLY A 39 -4.65 -25.35 -28.56
C GLY A 39 -5.96 -24.79 -27.99
N GLY A 40 -6.01 -23.49 -27.67
CA GLY A 40 -7.25 -22.77 -27.32
C GLY A 40 -8.01 -23.30 -26.10
N PRO A 41 -7.35 -23.44 -24.92
CA PRO A 41 -8.02 -23.87 -23.70
C PRO A 41 -9.12 -22.89 -23.26
N ASP A 42 -10.13 -23.36 -22.54
CA ASP A 42 -11.14 -22.46 -21.95
C ASP A 42 -10.51 -21.52 -20.90
N VAL A 43 -9.56 -22.03 -20.11
CA VAL A 43 -8.77 -21.26 -19.14
C VAL A 43 -7.30 -21.67 -19.19
N LEU A 44 -6.40 -20.72 -19.32
CA LEU A 44 -4.97 -20.89 -19.06
C LEU A 44 -4.63 -20.34 -17.67
N LEU A 45 -4.06 -21.20 -16.83
CA LEU A 45 -3.52 -20.88 -15.52
C LEU A 45 -2.03 -20.61 -15.61
N CYS A 46 -1.63 -19.44 -15.13
CA CYS A 46 -0.24 -19.03 -14.99
C CYS A 46 0.09 -18.73 -13.53
N ASP A 47 1.38 -18.70 -13.23
CA ASP A 47 1.87 -18.38 -11.89
C ASP A 47 1.99 -16.86 -11.69
N HIS A 48 2.16 -16.46 -10.44
CA HIS A 48 2.38 -15.08 -10.06
C HIS A 48 3.44 -14.94 -8.97
N ARG A 49 3.95 -13.72 -8.82
CA ARG A 49 4.71 -13.30 -7.64
C ARG A 49 3.87 -12.32 -6.85
N THR A 50 3.79 -12.51 -5.54
CA THR A 50 3.22 -11.51 -4.64
C THR A 50 4.34 -10.58 -4.22
N ALA A 51 4.33 -9.36 -4.75
CA ALA A 51 5.22 -8.29 -4.37
C ALA A 51 4.61 -7.47 -3.24
N HIS A 52 5.40 -7.16 -2.24
CA HIS A 52 5.06 -6.08 -1.34
C HIS A 52 5.62 -4.76 -1.87
N TRP A 53 5.26 -3.63 -1.26
CA TRP A 53 5.82 -2.33 -1.64
C TRP A 53 7.36 -2.23 -1.47
N TRP A 54 8.03 -3.29 -0.99
CA TRP A 54 9.46 -3.32 -0.69
C TRP A 54 10.27 -4.48 -1.30
N ASP A 55 9.68 -5.39 -2.06
CA ASP A 55 10.39 -6.55 -2.64
C ASP A 55 9.99 -6.82 -4.10
N ASP A 56 10.84 -7.59 -4.79
CA ASP A 56 10.60 -8.06 -6.17
C ASP A 56 9.57 -9.22 -6.24
N GLY A 57 8.87 -9.44 -5.12
CA GLY A 57 7.85 -10.45 -4.92
C GLY A 57 8.35 -11.87 -4.68
N VAL A 58 7.65 -12.56 -3.79
CA VAL A 58 7.85 -13.99 -3.52
C VAL A 58 7.00 -14.81 -4.50
N PRO A 59 7.49 -15.98 -4.96
CA PRO A 59 6.66 -16.93 -5.72
C PRO A 59 5.37 -17.27 -4.97
N SER A 60 4.33 -17.65 -5.71
CA SER A 60 3.09 -18.10 -5.08
C SER A 60 3.33 -19.34 -4.23
N GLY A 61 2.57 -19.49 -3.15
CA GLY A 61 2.62 -20.71 -2.33
C GLY A 61 2.07 -21.95 -3.04
N THR A 62 1.63 -21.80 -4.29
CA THR A 62 0.96 -22.83 -5.09
C THR A 62 1.65 -23.09 -6.42
N THR A 63 2.88 -22.61 -6.63
CA THR A 63 3.69 -22.83 -7.85
C THR A 63 3.71 -24.31 -8.24
N ASP A 64 3.86 -25.21 -7.25
CA ASP A 64 3.95 -26.66 -7.48
C ASP A 64 2.71 -27.25 -8.18
N LEU A 65 1.52 -26.68 -7.95
CA LEU A 65 0.29 -27.13 -8.62
C LEU A 65 0.29 -26.83 -10.12
N LEU A 66 1.08 -25.85 -10.55
CA LEU A 66 1.23 -25.43 -11.94
C LEU A 66 2.42 -26.12 -12.62
N THR A 67 3.46 -26.49 -11.87
CA THR A 67 4.71 -27.06 -12.40
C THR A 67 4.76 -28.59 -12.37
N ALA A 68 4.06 -29.26 -11.46
CA ALA A 68 4.16 -30.72 -11.29
C ALA A 68 3.61 -31.54 -12.48
N ALA A 69 2.67 -30.99 -13.26
CA ALA A 69 2.10 -31.65 -14.44
C ALA A 69 1.64 -30.62 -15.49
N PRO A 70 2.57 -29.94 -16.19
CA PRO A 70 2.21 -28.92 -17.18
C PRO A 70 1.47 -29.57 -18.36
N GLY A 71 0.36 -28.98 -18.79
CA GLY A 71 -0.46 -29.57 -19.85
C GLY A 71 -1.91 -29.10 -19.81
N VAL A 72 -2.69 -29.58 -20.79
CA VAL A 72 -4.15 -29.43 -20.80
C VAL A 72 -4.75 -30.50 -19.89
N THR A 73 -5.69 -30.11 -19.05
CA THR A 73 -6.41 -30.99 -18.13
C THR A 73 -7.83 -30.49 -17.92
N THR A 74 -8.56 -31.10 -16.99
CA THR A 74 -9.88 -30.65 -16.52
C THR A 74 -9.82 -30.42 -15.01
N LEU A 75 -10.75 -29.62 -14.50
CA LEU A 75 -10.86 -29.42 -13.06
C LEU A 75 -11.20 -30.73 -12.32
N ALA A 76 -11.97 -31.63 -12.95
CA ALA A 76 -12.29 -32.93 -12.40
C ALA A 76 -11.05 -33.81 -12.18
N ALA A 77 -10.09 -33.77 -13.11
CA ALA A 77 -8.83 -34.51 -12.99
C ALA A 77 -7.86 -33.88 -11.97
N HIS A 78 -7.93 -32.57 -11.77
CA HIS A 78 -7.08 -31.85 -10.82
C HIS A 78 -7.87 -30.85 -9.95
N PRO A 79 -8.68 -31.33 -8.99
CA PRO A 79 -9.50 -30.46 -8.13
C PRO A 79 -8.70 -29.46 -7.29
N ALA A 80 -7.44 -29.80 -6.97
CA ALA A 80 -6.53 -28.95 -6.20
C ALA A 80 -6.27 -27.58 -6.85
N LEU A 81 -6.59 -27.38 -8.13
CA LEU A 81 -6.48 -26.08 -8.79
C LEU A 81 -7.38 -24.99 -8.19
N LEU A 82 -8.43 -25.37 -7.44
CA LEU A 82 -9.23 -24.40 -6.65
C LEU A 82 -8.47 -23.81 -5.46
N ALA A 83 -7.33 -24.38 -5.07
CA ALA A 83 -6.48 -23.84 -4.01
C ALA A 83 -5.63 -22.65 -4.46
N LEU A 84 -5.44 -22.45 -5.78
CA LEU A 84 -4.68 -21.34 -6.34
C LEU A 84 -5.21 -20.00 -5.85
N ASP A 85 -4.30 -19.06 -5.60
CA ASP A 85 -4.68 -17.71 -5.20
C ASP A 85 -5.70 -17.11 -6.18
N PRO A 86 -6.80 -16.52 -5.68
CA PRO A 86 -7.95 -16.15 -6.50
C PRO A 86 -7.74 -14.78 -7.16
N LEU A 87 -6.63 -14.66 -7.87
CA LEU A 87 -6.28 -13.48 -8.67
C LEU A 87 -6.83 -13.67 -10.10
N PRO A 88 -7.72 -12.78 -10.58
CA PRO A 88 -8.20 -12.83 -11.95
C PRO A 88 -7.06 -12.73 -12.97
N GLY A 89 -6.00 -11.99 -12.66
CA GLY A 89 -4.83 -11.83 -13.52
C GLY A 89 -4.04 -13.11 -13.78
N THR A 90 -4.23 -14.17 -12.98
CA THR A 90 -3.58 -15.47 -13.19
C THR A 90 -4.41 -16.44 -14.04
N ARG A 91 -5.59 -16.00 -14.50
CA ARG A 91 -6.54 -16.77 -15.29
C ARG A 91 -6.76 -16.07 -16.61
N ILE A 92 -6.18 -16.61 -17.67
CA ILE A 92 -6.39 -16.12 -19.03
C ILE A 92 -7.58 -16.90 -19.60
N VAL A 93 -8.72 -16.21 -19.77
CA VAL A 93 -10.03 -16.85 -20.01
C VAL A 93 -10.44 -16.68 -21.46
N ARG A 94 -10.88 -17.75 -22.12
CA ARG A 94 -11.43 -17.69 -23.48
C ARG A 94 -12.63 -16.75 -23.52
N ALA A 95 -12.63 -15.80 -24.46
CA ALA A 95 -13.71 -14.81 -24.60
C ALA A 95 -15.07 -15.47 -24.84
N GLY A 96 -15.10 -16.61 -25.55
CA GLY A 96 -16.31 -17.40 -25.74
C GLY A 96 -16.89 -17.97 -24.44
N LEU A 97 -16.06 -18.41 -23.48
CA LEU A 97 -16.54 -18.89 -22.18
C LEU A 97 -17.26 -17.76 -21.41
N LEU A 98 -16.72 -16.54 -21.46
CA LEU A 98 -17.33 -15.37 -20.85
C LEU A 98 -18.63 -14.96 -21.54
N ALA A 99 -18.72 -15.14 -22.86
CA ALA A 99 -19.92 -14.88 -23.64
C ALA A 99 -21.03 -15.91 -23.38
N GLU A 100 -20.66 -17.19 -23.20
CA GLU A 100 -21.56 -18.29 -22.82
C GLU A 100 -22.15 -18.06 -21.40
N HIS A 101 -21.41 -17.34 -20.54
CA HIS A 101 -21.79 -17.09 -19.15
C HIS A 101 -21.71 -15.59 -18.78
N PRO A 102 -22.62 -14.75 -19.31
CA PRO A 102 -22.56 -13.29 -19.13
C PRO A 102 -22.71 -12.84 -17.67
N GLY A 103 -23.28 -13.70 -16.80
CA GLY A 103 -23.42 -13.45 -15.36
C GLY A 103 -22.10 -13.50 -14.58
N LEU A 104 -21.00 -13.96 -15.18
CA LEU A 104 -19.68 -13.96 -14.54
C LEU A 104 -19.12 -12.54 -14.34
N LEU A 105 -19.52 -11.60 -15.20
CA LEU A 105 -19.02 -10.22 -15.19
C LEU A 105 -20.17 -9.25 -14.88
N GLY A 106 -20.10 -8.57 -13.73
CA GLY A 106 -20.91 -7.37 -13.49
C GLY A 106 -22.21 -7.53 -12.70
N THR A 107 -22.36 -8.61 -11.94
CA THR A 107 -23.36 -8.68 -10.87
C THR A 107 -22.89 -7.88 -9.65
N ASP A 108 -23.77 -7.05 -9.08
CA ASP A 108 -23.57 -6.46 -7.75
C ASP A 108 -23.42 -7.63 -6.74
N GLY A 109 -22.17 -7.96 -6.34
CA GLY A 109 -21.91 -9.04 -5.38
C GLY A 109 -20.81 -10.06 -5.74
N HIS A 110 -20.19 -10.00 -6.92
CA HIS A 110 -19.10 -10.93 -7.26
C HIS A 110 -17.76 -10.21 -7.43
N ASP A 111 -16.74 -10.69 -6.72
CA ASP A 111 -15.39 -10.13 -6.68
C ASP A 111 -14.36 -11.02 -7.42
N ALA A 112 -13.09 -10.66 -7.34
CA ALA A 112 -11.92 -11.42 -7.78
C ALA A 112 -11.99 -12.90 -7.39
N LEU A 113 -12.47 -13.21 -6.17
CA LEU A 113 -12.68 -14.57 -5.69
C LEU A 113 -13.67 -15.35 -6.54
N TYR A 114 -14.90 -14.83 -6.67
CA TYR A 114 -15.94 -15.48 -7.43
C TYR A 114 -15.49 -15.72 -8.88
N LEU A 115 -15.03 -14.67 -9.58
CA LEU A 115 -14.62 -14.79 -10.97
C LEU A 115 -13.53 -15.86 -11.14
N SER A 116 -12.54 -15.86 -10.24
CA SER A 116 -11.40 -16.77 -10.29
C SER A 116 -11.79 -18.25 -10.14
N LEU A 117 -12.77 -18.56 -9.30
CA LEU A 117 -13.22 -19.93 -9.08
C LEU A 117 -14.31 -20.34 -10.08
N ALA A 118 -15.21 -19.42 -10.44
CA ALA A 118 -16.33 -19.69 -11.34
C ALA A 118 -15.86 -20.05 -12.77
N VAL A 119 -14.84 -19.37 -13.30
CA VAL A 119 -14.28 -19.71 -14.62
C VAL A 119 -13.67 -21.12 -14.64
N LEU A 120 -13.11 -21.59 -13.53
CA LEU A 120 -12.57 -22.94 -13.42
C LEU A 120 -13.68 -24.00 -13.32
N LEU A 121 -14.75 -23.70 -12.59
CA LEU A 121 -15.92 -24.59 -12.48
C LEU A 121 -16.64 -24.79 -13.83
N LEU A 122 -16.58 -23.79 -14.72
CA LEU A 122 -17.26 -23.82 -16.02
C LEU A 122 -16.35 -24.23 -17.18
N ALA A 123 -15.02 -24.21 -16.99
CA ALA A 123 -14.08 -24.56 -18.03
C ALA A 123 -14.15 -26.06 -18.38
N ARG A 124 -14.27 -26.37 -19.67
CA ARG A 124 -14.14 -27.75 -20.17
C ARG A 124 -12.67 -28.17 -20.25
N THR A 125 -11.79 -27.23 -20.56
CA THR A 125 -10.35 -27.44 -20.67
C THR A 125 -9.57 -26.38 -19.89
N VAL A 126 -8.60 -26.84 -19.09
CA VAL A 126 -7.72 -25.99 -18.30
C VAL A 126 -6.27 -26.29 -18.68
N ALA A 127 -5.56 -25.31 -19.20
CA ALA A 127 -4.12 -25.41 -19.43
C ALA A 127 -3.35 -24.91 -18.19
N ARG A 128 -2.32 -25.65 -17.77
CA ARG A 128 -1.45 -25.27 -16.66
C ARG A 128 -0.04 -24.97 -17.15
N ARG A 129 0.50 -23.81 -16.75
CA ARG A 129 1.88 -23.42 -17.02
C ARG A 129 2.49 -22.76 -15.80
N GLY A 130 3.69 -23.21 -15.41
CA GLY A 130 4.50 -22.55 -14.38
C GLY A 130 5.17 -21.24 -14.83
N VAL A 131 4.61 -20.57 -15.83
CA VAL A 131 5.11 -19.26 -16.28
C VAL A 131 4.60 -18.21 -15.30
N VAL A 132 5.52 -17.42 -14.73
CA VAL A 132 5.16 -16.24 -13.94
C VAL A 132 4.68 -15.16 -14.90
N ALA A 133 3.38 -14.93 -14.97
CA ALA A 133 2.79 -13.94 -15.88
C ALA A 133 2.09 -12.78 -15.16
N LEU A 134 2.25 -12.70 -13.84
CA LEU A 134 1.69 -11.63 -13.02
C LEU A 134 2.63 -11.32 -11.84
N VAL A 135 2.85 -10.04 -11.56
CA VAL A 135 3.37 -9.54 -10.28
C VAL A 135 2.23 -8.77 -9.61
N HIS A 136 1.75 -9.29 -8.49
CA HIS A 136 0.66 -8.71 -7.72
C HIS A 136 1.22 -7.94 -6.52
N HIS A 137 1.14 -6.62 -6.59
CA HIS A 137 1.61 -5.69 -5.56
C HIS A 137 0.58 -5.49 -4.45
N ARG A 138 1.03 -5.68 -3.22
CA ARG A 138 0.25 -5.37 -2.01
C ARG A 138 0.64 -4.00 -1.47
N ASP A 139 -0.31 -3.08 -1.53
CA ASP A 139 -0.19 -1.78 -0.89
C ASP A 139 0.05 -1.92 0.62
N ARG A 140 0.82 -0.98 1.15
CA ARG A 140 0.95 -0.79 2.59
C ARG A 140 -0.42 -0.39 3.16
N PRO A 141 -0.83 -0.93 4.32
CA PRO A 141 -2.07 -0.51 4.97
C PRO A 141 -2.18 1.02 5.14
N ALA A 142 -1.07 1.69 5.45
CA ALA A 142 -0.99 3.15 5.58
C ALA A 142 -1.18 3.94 4.26
N GLN A 143 -1.10 3.30 3.09
CA GLN A 143 -1.41 3.91 1.79
C GLN A 143 -2.92 4.00 1.52
N ARG A 144 -3.75 3.21 2.21
CA ARG A 144 -5.19 3.15 1.97
C ARG A 144 -5.87 4.42 2.49
N ARG A 145 -6.19 5.36 1.60
CA ARG A 145 -6.93 6.59 1.94
C ARG A 145 -8.44 6.41 1.98
N ALA A 146 -8.97 5.57 1.10
CA ALA A 146 -10.38 5.25 1.07
C ALA A 146 -10.62 4.04 1.96
N ALA A 147 -11.73 4.04 2.70
CA ALA A 147 -12.28 2.78 3.18
C ALA A 147 -12.41 1.87 1.95
N PRO A 148 -11.91 0.62 2.00
CA PRO A 148 -12.15 -0.31 0.91
C PRO A 148 -13.64 -0.30 0.59
N ALA A 149 -13.98 -0.35 -0.70
CA ALA A 149 -15.37 -0.58 -1.10
C ALA A 149 -15.89 -1.78 -0.28
N PRO A 150 -17.17 -1.79 0.14
CA PRO A 150 -17.69 -2.92 0.89
C PRO A 150 -17.40 -4.18 0.08
N GLU A 151 -16.47 -5.01 0.56
CA GLU A 151 -16.14 -6.25 -0.12
C GLU A 151 -17.43 -7.06 -0.21
N PRO A 152 -17.76 -7.60 -1.39
CA PRO A 152 -18.92 -8.46 -1.52
C PRO A 152 -18.84 -9.58 -0.48
N ASP A 153 -19.97 -9.83 0.18
CA ASP A 153 -19.98 -10.71 1.34
C ASP A 153 -19.40 -12.08 0.99
N LEU A 154 -18.31 -12.46 1.66
CA LEU A 154 -17.56 -13.68 1.38
C LEU A 154 -18.46 -14.92 1.41
N PHE A 155 -19.49 -14.90 2.26
CA PHE A 155 -20.52 -15.93 2.33
C PHE A 155 -21.33 -16.04 1.03
N ASP A 156 -21.88 -14.93 0.54
CA ASP A 156 -22.70 -14.89 -0.68
C ASP A 156 -21.93 -15.37 -1.91
N GLN A 157 -20.64 -15.02 -1.99
CA GLN A 157 -19.76 -15.49 -3.08
C GLN A 157 -19.62 -17.02 -3.06
N TYR A 158 -19.41 -17.63 -1.89
CA TYR A 158 -19.30 -19.09 -1.77
C TYR A 158 -20.63 -19.81 -2.00
N GLU A 159 -21.77 -19.24 -1.58
CA GLU A 159 -23.08 -19.78 -1.93
C GLU A 159 -23.32 -19.78 -3.44
N ALA A 160 -22.93 -18.70 -4.12
CA ALA A 160 -23.01 -18.63 -5.57
C ALA A 160 -22.10 -19.66 -6.25
N LEU A 161 -20.88 -19.87 -5.75
CA LEU A 161 -19.96 -20.89 -6.26
C LEU A 161 -20.48 -22.31 -6.03
N HIS A 162 -21.05 -22.62 -4.86
CA HIS A 162 -21.64 -23.93 -4.59
C HIS A 162 -22.88 -24.20 -5.46
N ARG A 163 -23.74 -23.18 -5.69
CA ARG A 163 -24.85 -23.28 -6.65
C ARG A 163 -24.34 -23.53 -8.07
N LEU A 164 -23.29 -22.82 -8.49
CA LEU A 164 -22.67 -23.01 -9.81
C LEU A 164 -22.09 -24.41 -9.97
N ALA A 165 -21.34 -24.90 -8.98
CA ALA A 165 -20.84 -26.28 -8.96
C ALA A 165 -21.98 -27.30 -8.97
N GLY A 166 -23.11 -26.99 -8.32
CA GLY A 166 -24.37 -27.72 -8.42
C GLY A 166 -24.88 -27.83 -9.84
N ALA A 167 -25.10 -26.69 -10.49
CA ALA A 167 -25.64 -26.59 -11.85
C ALA A 167 -24.71 -27.18 -12.92
N ALA A 168 -23.40 -27.12 -12.71
CA ALA A 168 -22.37 -27.70 -13.59
C ALA A 168 -22.14 -29.21 -13.35
N ASP A 169 -22.92 -29.83 -12.46
CA ASP A 169 -22.78 -31.24 -12.05
C ASP A 169 -21.34 -31.62 -11.65
N ALA A 170 -20.70 -30.76 -10.85
CA ALA A 170 -19.30 -30.93 -10.47
C ALA A 170 -19.10 -32.25 -9.70
N PRO A 171 -18.04 -33.04 -10.02
CA PRO A 171 -17.74 -34.28 -9.31
C PRO A 171 -17.50 -34.07 -7.80
N ALA A 172 -17.69 -35.12 -7.01
CA ALA A 172 -17.51 -35.08 -5.55
C ALA A 172 -16.14 -34.52 -5.13
N ALA A 173 -15.07 -34.88 -5.84
CA ALA A 173 -13.72 -34.39 -5.57
C ALA A 173 -13.57 -32.87 -5.80
N VAL A 174 -14.26 -32.31 -6.80
CA VAL A 174 -14.29 -30.87 -7.07
C VAL A 174 -15.09 -30.13 -5.99
N ARG A 175 -16.23 -30.70 -5.57
CA ARG A 175 -17.04 -30.14 -4.46
C ARG A 175 -16.27 -30.16 -3.14
N ALA A 176 -15.47 -31.20 -2.90
CA ALA A 176 -14.58 -31.29 -1.74
C ALA A 176 -13.48 -30.23 -1.76
N ALA A 177 -12.80 -30.04 -2.89
CA ALA A 177 -11.79 -28.99 -3.03
C ALA A 177 -12.37 -27.58 -2.88
N LEU A 178 -13.58 -27.33 -3.40
CA LEU A 178 -14.29 -26.05 -3.21
C LEU A 178 -14.64 -25.83 -1.73
N TYR A 179 -15.10 -26.87 -1.03
CA TYR A 179 -15.38 -26.83 0.40
C TYR A 179 -14.12 -26.53 1.22
N ASP A 180 -12.99 -27.19 0.92
CA ASP A 180 -11.72 -26.95 1.61
C ASP A 180 -11.25 -25.51 1.41
N ARG A 181 -11.32 -24.99 0.18
CA ARG A 181 -11.01 -23.59 -0.13
C ARG A 181 -11.89 -22.62 0.66
N MET A 182 -13.20 -22.85 0.70
CA MET A 182 -14.16 -22.06 1.50
C MET A 182 -13.79 -22.03 2.98
N THR A 183 -13.52 -23.20 3.57
CA THR A 183 -13.19 -23.29 4.99
C THR A 183 -11.87 -22.60 5.32
N GLY A 184 -10.87 -22.72 4.45
CA GLY A 184 -9.58 -22.05 4.58
C GLY A 184 -9.70 -20.52 4.55
N ASP A 185 -10.52 -19.98 3.65
CA ASP A 185 -10.75 -18.54 3.55
C ASP A 185 -11.48 -17.99 4.79
N TYR A 186 -12.47 -18.72 5.34
CA TYR A 186 -13.13 -18.33 6.60
C TYR A 186 -12.16 -18.33 7.79
N LEU A 187 -11.28 -19.33 7.89
CA LEU A 187 -10.28 -19.39 8.95
C LEU A 187 -9.22 -18.29 8.81
N THR A 188 -8.89 -17.91 7.58
CA THR A 188 -7.96 -16.81 7.28
C THR A 188 -8.57 -15.47 7.67
N ALA A 189 -9.84 -15.22 7.30
CA ALA A 189 -10.58 -14.03 7.71
C ALA A 189 -10.67 -13.91 9.25
N LEU A 190 -10.96 -15.01 9.95
CA LEU A 190 -10.98 -15.06 11.42
C LEU A 190 -9.61 -14.84 12.07
N ALA A 191 -8.52 -15.19 11.38
CA ALA A 191 -7.17 -14.95 11.85
C ALA A 191 -6.82 -13.44 11.79
N ARG A 192 -7.27 -12.72 10.75
CA ARG A 192 -7.02 -11.29 10.52
C ARG A 192 -7.99 -10.35 11.27
N ARG A 193 -8.32 -10.67 12.53
CA ARG A 193 -9.36 -9.98 13.34
C ARG A 193 -9.20 -8.46 13.50
N GLU A 194 -8.00 -7.93 13.30
CA GLU A 194 -7.69 -6.51 13.50
C GLU A 194 -8.39 -5.64 12.44
N GLU A 195 -8.83 -6.26 11.36
CA GLU A 195 -9.58 -5.66 10.25
C GLU A 195 -11.11 -5.82 10.42
N LEU A 196 -11.58 -6.57 11.43
CA LEU A 196 -13.00 -6.82 11.70
C LEU A 196 -13.44 -6.16 13.02
N PRO A 197 -14.53 -5.35 13.03
CA PRO A 197 -15.07 -4.81 14.27
C PRO A 197 -15.41 -5.94 15.26
N ALA A 198 -15.01 -5.79 16.53
CA ALA A 198 -15.18 -6.83 17.56
C ALA A 198 -16.62 -7.36 17.68
N ALA A 199 -17.61 -6.50 17.41
CA ALA A 199 -19.04 -6.84 17.39
C ALA A 199 -19.43 -7.80 16.25
N ARG A 200 -18.72 -7.79 15.11
CA ARG A 200 -19.04 -8.60 13.91
C ARG A 200 -18.37 -9.98 13.90
N ILE A 201 -17.33 -10.19 14.73
CA ILE A 201 -16.59 -11.46 14.79
C ILE A 201 -17.50 -12.63 15.18
N GLY A 202 -18.37 -12.43 16.18
CA GLY A 202 -19.29 -13.48 16.64
C GLY A 202 -20.35 -13.86 15.60
N GLU A 203 -20.83 -12.87 14.83
CA GLU A 203 -21.77 -13.10 13.73
C GLU A 203 -21.11 -13.83 12.56
N PHE A 204 -19.92 -13.38 12.15
CA PHE A 204 -19.11 -14.04 11.13
C PHE A 204 -18.86 -15.52 11.48
N PHE A 205 -18.47 -15.80 12.72
CA PHE A 205 -18.22 -17.17 13.18
C PHE A 205 -19.47 -18.05 13.08
N ARG A 206 -20.64 -17.54 13.46
CA ARG A 206 -21.92 -18.28 13.35
C ARG A 206 -22.29 -18.56 11.90
N ARG A 207 -22.13 -17.58 11.00
CA ARG A 207 -22.41 -17.78 9.56
C ARG A 207 -21.45 -18.79 8.94
N ALA A 208 -20.16 -18.71 9.26
CA ALA A 208 -19.16 -19.68 8.82
C ALA A 208 -19.43 -21.10 9.33
N ALA A 209 -19.85 -21.25 10.60
CA ALA A 209 -20.28 -22.54 11.14
C ALA A 209 -21.47 -23.13 10.35
N ARG A 210 -22.47 -22.32 10.00
CA ARG A 210 -23.63 -22.76 9.20
C ARG A 210 -23.23 -23.17 7.78
N HIS A 211 -22.40 -22.39 7.09
CA HIS A 211 -21.93 -22.72 5.75
C HIS A 211 -21.11 -24.00 5.73
N THR A 212 -20.19 -24.16 6.68
CA THR A 212 -19.37 -25.38 6.78
C THR A 212 -20.22 -26.60 7.09
N ALA A 213 -21.30 -26.49 7.87
CA ALA A 213 -22.24 -27.58 8.07
C ALA A 213 -23.06 -27.90 6.79
N ALA A 214 -23.56 -26.85 6.10
CA ALA A 214 -24.44 -26.99 4.94
C ALA A 214 -23.76 -27.59 3.70
N TYR A 215 -22.50 -27.22 3.43
CA TYR A 215 -21.78 -27.60 2.21
C TYR A 215 -20.78 -28.74 2.40
N ARG A 216 -20.70 -29.35 3.59
CA ARG A 216 -19.75 -30.43 3.85
C ARG A 216 -20.04 -31.66 2.97
N PRO A 217 -19.09 -32.13 2.15
CA PRO A 217 -19.27 -33.36 1.38
C PRO A 217 -19.40 -34.58 2.30
N ALA A 218 -20.20 -35.56 1.88
CA ALA A 218 -20.35 -36.83 2.58
C ALA A 218 -18.98 -37.55 2.68
N GLY A 219 -18.64 -38.02 3.88
CA GLY A 219 -17.37 -38.73 4.12
C GLY A 219 -16.11 -37.85 4.09
N HIS A 220 -16.23 -36.52 3.95
CA HIS A 220 -15.05 -35.65 3.84
C HIS A 220 -14.16 -35.72 5.09
N PRO A 221 -12.87 -36.09 4.96
CA PRO A 221 -11.96 -36.26 6.09
C PRO A 221 -11.69 -34.91 6.76
N ARG A 222 -11.34 -34.95 8.04
CA ARG A 222 -10.91 -33.76 8.76
C ARG A 222 -9.39 -33.60 8.65
N PRO A 223 -8.86 -32.37 8.48
CA PRO A 223 -7.42 -32.13 8.53
C PRO A 223 -6.83 -32.61 9.87
N ALA A 224 -5.57 -33.05 9.86
CA ALA A 224 -4.86 -33.41 11.08
C ALA A 224 -4.32 -32.18 11.83
N GLY A 225 -3.90 -32.37 13.09
CA GLY A 225 -3.18 -31.35 13.85
C GLY A 225 -4.02 -30.13 14.25
N LEU A 226 -3.34 -28.99 14.44
CA LEU A 226 -3.97 -27.75 14.92
C LEU A 226 -5.02 -27.19 13.96
N ASP A 227 -4.84 -27.38 12.65
CA ASP A 227 -5.84 -26.98 11.67
C ASP A 227 -7.10 -27.84 11.78
N GLY A 228 -6.97 -29.15 12.04
CA GLY A 228 -8.09 -30.01 12.39
C GLY A 228 -8.91 -29.50 13.59
N VAL A 229 -8.22 -29.04 14.64
CA VAL A 229 -8.87 -28.44 15.83
C VAL A 229 -9.59 -27.14 15.48
N ARG A 230 -8.99 -26.28 14.64
CA ARG A 230 -9.63 -25.03 14.17
C ARG A 230 -10.87 -25.31 13.34
N HIS A 231 -10.82 -26.29 12.43
CA HIS A 231 -11.96 -26.74 11.63
C HIS A 231 -13.07 -27.31 12.53
N LEU A 232 -12.71 -28.08 13.57
CA LEU A 232 -13.67 -28.64 14.51
C LEU A 232 -14.37 -27.55 15.33
N LEU A 233 -13.62 -26.57 15.82
CA LEU A 233 -14.18 -25.45 16.57
C LEU A 233 -15.11 -24.59 15.69
N LEU A 234 -14.77 -24.39 14.42
CA LEU A 234 -15.60 -23.68 13.45
C LEU A 234 -16.90 -24.46 13.16
N ALA A 235 -16.80 -25.75 12.85
CA ALA A 235 -17.94 -26.60 12.51
C ALA A 235 -18.96 -26.73 13.66
N HIS A 236 -18.52 -26.68 14.92
CA HIS A 236 -19.40 -26.78 16.09
C HIS A 236 -19.86 -25.42 16.64
N GLY A 237 -19.53 -24.30 15.98
CA GLY A 237 -19.92 -22.98 16.51
C GLY A 237 -19.21 -22.60 17.83
N ALA A 238 -18.12 -23.27 18.20
CA ALA A 238 -17.43 -23.15 19.48
C ALA A 238 -16.50 -21.92 19.56
N HIS A 239 -17.07 -20.73 19.43
CA HIS A 239 -16.35 -19.45 19.38
C HIS A 239 -15.45 -19.19 20.60
N LEU A 240 -15.87 -19.58 21.81
CA LEU A 240 -15.06 -19.42 23.03
C LEU A 240 -13.78 -20.27 23.00
N GLY A 241 -13.89 -21.52 22.55
CA GLY A 241 -12.73 -22.41 22.38
C GLY A 241 -11.73 -21.88 21.34
N TYR A 242 -12.24 -21.33 20.23
CA TYR A 242 -11.41 -20.68 19.22
C TYR A 242 -10.64 -19.47 19.77
N ARG A 243 -11.27 -18.65 20.62
CA ARG A 243 -10.62 -17.50 21.26
C ARG A 243 -9.48 -17.91 22.20
N LEU A 244 -9.70 -18.95 23.01
CA LEU A 244 -8.72 -19.43 23.99
C LEU A 244 -7.49 -20.03 23.33
N LEU A 245 -7.68 -20.89 22.31
CA LEU A 245 -6.60 -21.49 21.52
C LEU A 245 -5.66 -20.41 20.94
N ARG A 246 -6.23 -19.30 20.47
CA ARG A 246 -5.44 -18.20 19.91
C ARG A 246 -4.69 -17.39 20.97
N THR A 247 -5.32 -17.04 22.10
CA THR A 247 -4.62 -16.31 23.16
C THR A 247 -3.39 -17.06 23.69
N ALA A 248 -3.42 -18.38 23.68
CA ALA A 248 -2.26 -19.21 24.00
C ALA A 248 -1.14 -19.06 22.94
N ASN A 249 -1.49 -19.06 21.65
CA ASN A 249 -0.53 -18.86 20.54
C ASN A 249 0.06 -17.44 20.51
N ASP A 250 -0.74 -16.40 20.77
CA ASP A 250 -0.29 -15.00 20.79
C ASP A 250 0.72 -14.78 21.93
N ARG A 251 0.46 -15.35 23.12
CA ARG A 251 1.37 -15.32 24.27
C ARG A 251 2.68 -16.09 24.03
N ARG A 252 2.62 -17.20 23.29
CA ARG A 252 3.81 -17.96 22.89
C ARG A 252 4.71 -17.17 21.94
N ARG A 253 4.15 -16.30 21.08
CA ARG A 253 4.92 -15.42 20.19
C ARG A 253 5.48 -14.19 20.90
N ALA A 254 4.78 -13.66 21.90
CA ALA A 254 5.20 -12.48 22.67
C ALA A 254 6.36 -12.75 23.66
N ALA A 255 6.66 -14.02 23.96
CA ALA A 255 7.72 -14.42 24.90
C ALA A 255 9.16 -14.27 24.34
N GLY A 256 9.37 -13.52 23.26
CA GLY A 256 10.63 -13.48 22.49
C GLY A 256 11.47 -12.20 22.55
N SER A 257 11.08 -11.12 23.25
CA SER A 257 11.96 -9.94 23.30
C SER A 257 11.72 -9.02 24.50
N ALA A 258 12.64 -9.03 25.47
CA ALA A 258 12.89 -7.87 26.33
C ALA A 258 14.21 -8.02 27.12
N ALA A 259 15.27 -7.29 26.73
CA ALA A 259 16.25 -6.75 27.67
C ALA A 259 17.07 -5.64 26.98
N GLY A 260 17.13 -4.45 27.57
CA GLY A 260 18.00 -3.38 27.07
C GLY A 260 17.88 -2.01 27.76
N ALA A 261 18.79 -1.77 28.71
CA ALA A 261 19.34 -0.48 29.19
C ALA A 261 18.50 0.45 30.10
N ILE A 262 19.07 0.75 31.29
CA ILE A 262 18.48 1.55 32.39
C ILE A 262 19.08 2.96 32.51
N GLY A 263 20.23 3.28 31.90
CA GLY A 263 20.87 4.60 32.03
C GLY A 263 20.27 5.75 31.20
N SER A 264 19.70 5.46 30.02
CA SER A 264 19.05 6.45 29.14
C SER A 264 17.64 6.86 29.58
N ARG A 265 17.12 6.25 30.65
CA ARG A 265 15.70 6.30 31.01
C ARG A 265 15.26 7.61 31.64
N ALA A 266 16.11 8.31 32.38
CA ALA A 266 15.70 9.55 33.06
C ALA A 266 15.59 10.75 32.09
N ALA A 267 16.57 10.93 31.20
CA ALA A 267 16.51 11.95 30.15
C ALA A 267 15.40 11.64 29.14
N ALA A 268 15.26 10.36 28.74
CA ALA A 268 14.15 9.92 27.90
C ALA A 268 12.79 10.07 28.60
N ALA A 269 12.68 9.81 29.90
CA ALA A 269 11.45 9.99 30.66
C ALA A 269 11.06 11.47 30.77
N ARG A 270 12.02 12.35 31.03
CA ARG A 270 11.79 13.80 31.03
C ARG A 270 11.37 14.30 29.65
N ALA A 271 12.05 13.88 28.59
CA ALA A 271 11.68 14.21 27.21
C ALA A 271 10.27 13.68 26.87
N ARG A 272 9.94 12.45 27.27
CA ARG A 272 8.59 11.86 27.11
C ARG A 272 7.53 12.63 27.89
N LEU A 273 7.80 13.02 29.14
CA LEU A 273 6.86 13.80 29.95
C LEU A 273 6.61 15.17 29.32
N ARG A 274 7.66 15.89 28.92
CA ARG A 274 7.54 17.19 28.22
C ARG A 274 6.76 17.08 26.91
N ARG A 275 7.01 16.03 26.14
CA ARG A 275 6.27 15.75 24.91
C ARG A 275 4.80 15.48 25.22
N ARG A 276 4.50 14.67 26.25
CA ARG A 276 3.12 14.41 26.69
C ARG A 276 2.40 15.68 27.14
N THR A 277 3.05 16.54 27.92
CA THR A 277 2.44 17.79 28.37
C THR A 277 2.21 18.75 27.21
N ALA A 278 3.13 18.83 26.24
CA ALA A 278 2.94 19.63 25.04
C ALA A 278 1.80 19.09 24.15
N LEU A 279 1.70 17.77 23.97
CA LEU A 279 0.64 17.11 23.19
C LEU A 279 -0.73 17.16 23.87
N ALA A 280 -0.78 17.31 25.20
CA ALA A 280 -2.03 17.50 25.94
C ALA A 280 -2.65 18.89 25.73
N ARG A 281 -1.86 19.86 25.26
CA ARG A 281 -2.36 21.18 24.89
C ARG A 281 -3.07 21.12 23.52
N PRO A 282 -4.07 21.97 23.29
CA PRO A 282 -4.70 22.08 21.98
C PRO A 282 -3.67 22.49 20.92
N LEU A 283 -3.97 22.11 19.68
CA LEU A 283 -3.29 22.69 18.53
C LEU A 283 -3.48 24.19 18.55
N ASP A 284 -2.44 24.90 18.11
CA ASP A 284 -2.42 26.34 17.97
C ASP A 284 -2.81 26.65 16.50
N PRO A 285 -4.03 27.13 16.23
CA PRO A 285 -4.54 27.31 14.86
C PRO A 285 -3.68 28.31 14.06
N ASP A 286 -3.01 29.22 14.76
CA ASP A 286 -2.25 30.33 14.18
C ASP A 286 -0.75 30.02 14.17
N LEU A 287 -0.36 28.74 14.21
CA LEU A 287 1.04 28.32 14.22
C LEU A 287 1.39 27.41 13.04
N ALA A 288 2.31 27.90 12.21
CA ALA A 288 2.98 27.14 11.17
C ALA A 288 4.47 26.99 11.49
N VAL A 289 4.97 25.75 11.47
CA VAL A 289 6.39 25.44 11.63
C VAL A 289 6.98 25.05 10.28
N PHE A 290 8.05 25.75 9.90
CA PHE A 290 8.78 25.57 8.66
C PHE A 290 10.16 24.99 8.91
N SER A 291 10.68 24.17 8.00
CA SER A 291 12.10 23.82 7.96
C SER A 291 12.54 23.52 6.53
N ALA A 292 13.80 23.80 6.22
CA ALA A 292 14.39 23.48 4.92
C ALA A 292 15.79 22.88 5.09
N TYR A 293 16.10 21.88 4.27
CA TYR A 293 17.42 21.25 4.14
C TYR A 293 18.05 20.88 5.49
N TRP A 294 17.30 20.17 6.34
CA TRP A 294 17.73 19.76 7.68
C TRP A 294 18.02 20.96 8.61
N GLY A 295 17.19 22.00 8.54
CA GLY A 295 17.31 23.16 9.43
C GLY A 295 18.45 24.12 9.06
N ARG A 296 18.90 24.14 7.79
CA ARG A 296 19.96 25.05 7.31
C ARG A 296 19.52 26.50 7.14
N GLY A 297 18.24 26.80 7.33
CA GLY A 297 17.70 28.17 7.30
C GLY A 297 16.44 28.32 6.46
N VAL A 298 16.19 29.57 6.04
CA VAL A 298 15.02 29.98 5.26
C VAL A 298 15.32 29.82 3.76
N ALA A 299 14.91 28.70 3.17
CA ALA A 299 15.20 28.42 1.76
C ALA A 299 14.14 27.55 1.07
N CYS A 300 14.27 27.43 -0.26
CA CYS A 300 13.55 26.48 -1.11
C CYS A 300 12.02 26.66 -1.09
N ASN A 301 11.27 25.59 -1.39
CA ASN A 301 9.82 25.58 -1.41
C ASN A 301 9.20 26.05 -0.08
N PRO A 302 9.70 25.64 1.11
CA PRO A 302 9.17 26.14 2.38
C PRO A 302 9.28 27.66 2.53
N ALA A 303 10.37 28.29 2.05
CA ALA A 303 10.52 29.74 2.13
C ALA A 303 9.57 30.48 1.21
N ALA A 304 9.37 30.00 -0.03
CA ALA A 304 8.40 30.57 -0.95
C ALA A 304 6.97 30.48 -0.38
N ILE A 305 6.61 29.34 0.22
CA ILE A 305 5.32 29.18 0.89
C ILE A 305 5.20 30.12 2.10
N ALA A 306 6.23 30.25 2.93
CA ALA A 306 6.21 31.14 4.10
C ALA A 306 6.09 32.62 3.71
N ALA A 307 6.66 33.02 2.57
CA ALA A 307 6.54 34.37 2.04
C ALA A 307 5.11 34.66 1.57
N GLU A 308 4.52 33.77 0.76
CA GLU A 308 3.14 33.93 0.30
C GLU A 308 2.13 33.84 1.48
N LEU A 309 2.40 32.99 2.48
CA LEU A 309 1.59 32.89 3.69
C LEU A 309 1.58 34.20 4.49
N ALA A 310 2.69 34.96 4.47
CA ALA A 310 2.78 36.26 5.13
C ALA A 310 1.74 37.26 4.62
N GLU A 311 1.46 37.20 3.31
CA GLU A 311 0.53 38.08 2.62
C GLU A 311 -0.92 37.58 2.76
N LEU A 312 -1.12 36.27 2.56
CA LEU A 312 -2.46 35.68 2.53
C LEU A 312 -3.07 35.44 3.91
N ALA A 313 -2.25 35.16 4.92
CA ALA A 313 -2.69 34.88 6.28
C ALA A 313 -1.65 35.39 7.30
N PRO A 314 -1.49 36.72 7.43
CA PRO A 314 -0.47 37.33 8.30
C PRO A 314 -0.59 36.94 9.78
N ASP A 315 -1.80 36.59 10.22
CA ASP A 315 -2.07 36.16 11.60
C ASP A 315 -1.45 34.79 11.93
N ILE A 316 -1.14 33.98 10.91
CA ILE A 316 -0.47 32.69 11.11
C ILE A 316 1.02 32.93 11.30
N ARG A 317 1.49 32.67 12.52
CA ARG A 317 2.90 32.77 12.89
C ARG A 317 3.73 31.72 12.16
N ARG A 318 4.83 32.17 11.54
CA ARG A 318 5.75 31.36 10.74
C ARG A 318 7.02 31.13 11.53
N VAL A 319 7.12 29.99 12.21
CA VAL A 319 8.26 29.64 13.06
C VAL A 319 9.21 28.69 12.33
N TRP A 320 10.47 29.07 12.19
CA TRP A 320 11.48 28.23 11.54
C TRP A 320 12.19 27.30 12.51
N MET A 321 12.17 25.99 12.25
CA MET A 321 13.03 25.03 12.92
C MET A 321 14.39 24.98 12.21
N VAL A 322 15.44 25.38 12.93
CA VAL A 322 16.82 25.45 12.42
C VAL A 322 17.79 24.70 13.33
N GLU A 323 18.91 24.25 12.76
CA GLU A 323 20.00 23.71 13.56
C GLU A 323 20.75 24.86 14.26
N PRO A 324 21.24 24.67 15.51
CA PRO A 324 21.90 25.73 16.30
C PRO A 324 23.01 26.46 15.54
N GLU A 325 23.81 25.73 14.77
CA GLU A 325 24.93 26.26 13.99
C GLU A 325 24.52 27.20 12.83
N HIS A 326 23.25 27.15 12.41
CA HIS A 326 22.73 27.99 11.32
C HIS A 326 21.89 29.17 11.83
N ALA A 327 21.67 29.29 13.14
CA ALA A 327 20.78 30.28 13.71
C ALA A 327 21.21 31.73 13.42
N GLU A 328 22.52 31.99 13.48
CA GLU A 328 23.11 33.32 13.22
C GLU A 328 23.05 33.73 11.75
N LEU A 329 22.84 32.77 10.83
CA LEU A 329 22.74 33.01 9.38
C LEU A 329 21.32 33.37 8.94
N LEU A 330 20.36 33.38 9.87
CA LEU A 330 18.99 33.70 9.54
C LEU A 330 18.80 35.17 9.19
N PRO A 331 17.89 35.50 8.25
CA PRO A 331 17.50 36.88 8.01
C PRO A 331 17.04 37.56 9.31
N PRO A 332 17.41 38.83 9.54
CA PRO A 332 16.96 39.58 10.73
C PRO A 332 15.43 39.52 10.90
N GLY A 333 14.99 39.34 12.14
CA GLY A 333 13.56 39.24 12.46
C GLY A 333 12.91 37.88 12.19
N THR A 334 13.65 36.87 11.73
CA THR A 334 13.11 35.51 11.54
C THR A 334 12.75 34.87 12.89
N GLU A 335 11.45 34.64 13.13
CA GLU A 335 11.01 33.85 14.27
C GLU A 335 11.44 32.38 14.09
N HIS A 336 12.21 31.84 15.03
CA HIS A 336 12.78 30.51 14.92
C HIS A 336 12.88 29.78 16.26
N VAL A 337 13.06 28.46 16.17
CA VAL A 337 13.33 27.55 17.28
C VAL A 337 14.50 26.64 16.90
N LEU A 338 15.37 26.36 17.86
CA LEU A 338 16.52 25.50 17.63
C LEU A 338 16.15 24.02 17.76
N SER A 339 16.59 23.21 16.81
CA SER A 339 16.48 21.75 16.80
C SER A 339 16.97 21.17 18.13
N GLY A 340 16.30 20.11 18.60
CA GLY A 340 16.63 19.44 19.87
C GLY A 340 16.24 20.21 21.16
N THR A 341 15.78 21.47 21.07
CA THR A 341 15.36 22.22 22.26
C THR A 341 13.93 21.91 22.68
N ARG A 342 13.63 22.24 23.95
CA ARG A 342 12.26 22.18 24.51
C ARG A 342 11.27 23.00 23.67
N ARG A 343 11.67 24.22 23.28
CA ARG A 343 10.82 25.13 22.50
C ARG A 343 10.48 24.55 21.14
N CYS A 344 11.43 23.86 20.49
CA CYS A 344 11.18 23.13 19.24
C CYS A 344 10.20 21.97 19.44
N THR A 345 10.37 21.16 20.49
CA THR A 345 9.41 20.08 20.82
C THR A 345 7.99 20.64 21.05
N GLU A 346 7.86 21.74 21.78
CA GLU A 346 6.57 22.39 22.05
C GLU A 346 5.95 22.99 20.78
N ALA A 347 6.75 23.63 19.92
CA ALA A 347 6.29 24.17 18.64
C ALA A 347 5.77 23.05 17.73
N LEU A 348 6.55 21.98 17.54
CA LEU A 348 6.14 20.83 16.71
C LEU A 348 4.91 20.11 17.26
N ALA A 349 4.73 20.05 18.59
CA ALA A 349 3.59 19.38 19.21
C ALA A 349 2.27 20.18 19.11
N ARG A 350 2.37 21.52 18.98
CA ARG A 350 1.22 22.44 18.94
C ARG A 350 0.92 22.99 17.56
N ALA A 351 1.86 22.98 16.61
CA ALA A 351 1.66 23.55 15.29
C ALA A 351 0.48 22.90 14.55
N THR A 352 -0.38 23.74 14.00
CA THR A 352 -1.44 23.28 13.08
C THR A 352 -0.87 23.01 11.71
N TYR A 353 0.13 23.78 11.26
CA TYR A 353 0.76 23.58 9.94
C TYR A 353 2.24 23.22 10.09
N LEU A 354 2.67 22.18 9.39
CA LEU A 354 4.03 21.66 9.37
C LEU A 354 4.50 21.60 7.92
N VAL A 355 5.49 22.41 7.54
CA VAL A 355 5.97 22.52 6.14
C VAL A 355 7.46 22.21 6.08
N ASN A 356 7.84 21.20 5.30
CA ASN A 356 9.23 20.77 5.20
C ASN A 356 9.57 20.19 3.82
N ASN A 357 10.81 20.32 3.39
CA ASN A 357 11.32 19.75 2.14
C ASN A 357 12.18 18.49 2.32
N VAL A 358 12.47 18.10 3.56
CA VAL A 358 13.21 16.89 3.94
C VAL A 358 12.42 16.09 5.00
N ASN A 359 12.89 15.97 6.25
CA ASN A 359 12.19 15.31 7.34
C ASN A 359 12.23 16.16 8.61
N PHE A 360 11.13 16.18 9.36
CA PHE A 360 11.16 16.56 10.77
C PHE A 360 11.74 15.43 11.63
N PRO A 361 12.28 15.74 12.81
CA PRO A 361 12.85 14.74 13.71
C PRO A 361 11.91 13.56 14.04
N ASP A 362 12.48 12.40 14.33
CA ASP A 362 11.73 11.17 14.68
C ASP A 362 10.83 11.37 15.92
N HIS A 363 11.20 12.31 16.78
CA HIS A 363 10.42 12.66 17.97
C HIS A 363 9.25 13.64 17.69
N MET A 364 8.90 13.92 16.44
CA MET A 364 7.64 14.61 16.12
C MET A 364 6.47 13.60 16.10
N VAL A 365 5.38 13.87 16.83
CA VAL A 365 4.12 13.10 16.71
C VAL A 365 3.20 13.82 15.73
N LYS A 366 2.64 13.10 14.74
CA LYS A 366 1.54 13.61 13.94
C LYS A 366 0.27 13.69 14.78
N ARG A 367 -0.32 14.87 14.88
CA ARG A 367 -1.57 15.13 15.61
C ARG A 367 -2.76 15.02 14.64
N ALA A 368 -3.87 14.46 15.12
CA ALA A 368 -5.15 14.65 14.44
C ALA A 368 -5.49 16.14 14.42
N GLY A 369 -5.90 16.66 13.25
CA GLY A 369 -6.20 18.07 13.02
C GLY A 369 -5.02 18.93 12.58
N SER A 370 -3.76 18.48 12.69
CA SER A 370 -2.63 19.20 12.09
C SER A 370 -2.46 18.81 10.62
N VAL A 371 -1.81 19.66 9.84
CA VAL A 371 -1.50 19.48 8.41
C VAL A 371 0.01 19.42 8.23
N HIS A 372 0.50 18.38 7.57
CA HIS A 372 1.90 18.20 7.22
C HIS A 372 2.09 18.15 5.71
N LEU A 373 2.74 19.18 5.19
CA LEU A 373 3.10 19.35 3.79
C LEU A 373 4.57 19.01 3.56
N GLN A 374 4.82 17.90 2.86
CA GLN A 374 6.12 17.55 2.32
C GLN A 374 6.30 18.20 0.95
N THR A 375 7.19 19.19 0.86
CA THR A 375 7.38 19.95 -0.38
C THR A 375 8.43 19.36 -1.32
N HIS A 376 9.24 18.41 -0.85
CA HIS A 376 10.45 17.92 -1.53
C HIS A 376 11.36 19.07 -2.01
N HIS A 377 12.44 18.76 -2.73
CA HIS A 377 13.46 19.75 -3.08
C HIS A 377 14.04 19.60 -4.51
N GLY A 378 13.33 18.92 -5.40
CA GLY A 378 13.73 18.80 -6.81
C GLY A 378 12.99 17.69 -7.55
N THR A 379 13.05 17.71 -8.88
CA THR A 379 12.61 16.57 -9.69
C THR A 379 13.60 15.42 -9.47
N PRO A 380 13.14 14.20 -9.14
CA PRO A 380 14.06 13.09 -8.87
C PRO A 380 14.77 12.63 -10.13
N LEU A 381 16.10 12.57 -10.04
CA LEU A 381 16.98 11.91 -11.03
C LEU A 381 17.62 10.63 -10.44
N LYS A 382 18.00 10.66 -9.16
CA LYS A 382 18.59 9.52 -8.44
C LYS A 382 17.50 8.70 -7.74
N HIS A 383 17.74 7.41 -7.53
CA HIS A 383 16.89 6.58 -6.65
C HIS A 383 16.91 7.14 -5.23
N MET A 384 15.75 7.12 -4.56
CA MET A 384 15.57 7.65 -3.21
C MET A 384 14.54 6.85 -2.43
N GLY A 385 14.51 7.07 -1.12
CA GLY A 385 13.51 6.43 -0.27
C GLY A 385 13.62 4.91 -0.36
N VAL A 386 12.49 4.22 -0.55
CA VAL A 386 12.46 2.76 -0.64
C VAL A 386 13.09 2.20 -1.92
N ASP A 387 13.28 3.02 -2.97
CA ASP A 387 14.00 2.62 -4.19
C ASP A 387 15.49 2.29 -3.94
N LEU A 388 16.01 2.58 -2.74
CA LEU A 388 17.38 2.26 -2.34
C LEU A 388 17.54 0.89 -1.68
N ARG A 389 16.45 0.15 -1.43
CA ARG A 389 16.47 -1.06 -0.58
C ARG A 389 17.28 -2.21 -1.17
N ASP A 390 17.23 -2.38 -2.48
CA ASP A 390 18.03 -3.29 -3.30
C ASP A 390 19.43 -2.73 -3.64
N ARG A 391 19.75 -1.51 -3.19
CA ARG A 391 20.99 -0.78 -3.48
C ARG A 391 21.74 -0.45 -2.19
N PRO A 392 22.27 -1.44 -1.44
CA PRO A 392 22.84 -1.24 -0.11
C PRO A 392 23.98 -0.21 -0.07
N ALA A 393 24.82 -0.17 -1.11
CA ALA A 393 25.90 0.82 -1.23
C ALA A 393 25.37 2.27 -1.33
N ALA A 394 24.24 2.47 -2.01
CA ALA A 394 23.60 3.78 -2.14
C ALA A 394 22.74 4.13 -0.92
N ALA A 395 22.15 3.11 -0.26
CA ALA A 395 21.34 3.29 0.94
C ALA A 395 22.14 3.79 2.14
N ARG A 396 23.45 3.50 2.22
CA ARG A 396 24.35 3.94 3.31
C ARG A 396 23.77 3.70 4.71
N GLY A 397 23.15 2.54 4.93
CA GLY A 397 22.54 2.17 6.21
C GLY A 397 21.21 2.87 6.52
N LEU A 398 20.50 3.38 5.51
CA LEU A 398 19.16 3.95 5.66
C LEU A 398 18.21 2.95 6.34
N ASP A 399 17.62 3.38 7.46
CA ASP A 399 16.54 2.67 8.13
C ASP A 399 15.23 2.94 7.39
N PHE A 400 14.79 1.96 6.60
CA PHE A 400 13.57 2.06 5.78
C PHE A 400 12.30 2.08 6.63
N ASP A 401 12.26 1.39 7.76
CA ASP A 401 11.08 1.37 8.63
C ASP A 401 10.87 2.76 9.24
N ARG A 402 11.94 3.38 9.74
CA ARG A 402 11.88 4.78 10.20
C ARG A 402 11.56 5.76 9.08
N LEU A 403 12.09 5.55 7.87
CA LEU A 403 11.71 6.38 6.73
C LEU A 403 10.19 6.37 6.55
N LEU A 404 9.58 5.20 6.56
CA LEU A 404 8.15 5.03 6.31
C LEU A 404 7.28 5.57 7.45
N GLU A 405 7.71 5.38 8.69
CA GLU A 405 7.11 6.06 9.84
C GLU A 405 7.11 7.57 9.67
N ARG A 406 8.15 8.15 9.03
CA ARG A 406 8.20 9.59 8.75
C ARG A 406 7.21 9.98 7.67
N VAL A 407 7.15 9.22 6.58
CA VAL A 407 6.30 9.46 5.41
C VAL A 407 4.81 9.34 5.77
N ASP A 408 4.45 8.45 6.68
CA ASP A 408 3.06 8.31 7.18
C ASP A 408 2.52 9.55 7.88
N ARG A 409 3.40 10.46 8.28
CA ARG A 409 3.01 11.70 8.94
C ARG A 409 2.56 12.76 7.94
N TRP A 410 2.76 12.55 6.63
CA TRP A 410 2.45 13.52 5.59
C TRP A 410 0.95 13.49 5.27
N ASP A 411 0.30 14.65 5.26
CA ASP A 411 -1.05 14.78 4.69
C ASP A 411 -0.97 15.12 3.21
N PHE A 412 0.05 15.87 2.81
CA PHE A 412 0.27 16.32 1.43
C PHE A 412 1.71 16.10 0.98
N SER A 413 1.88 15.74 -0.28
CA SER A 413 3.18 15.72 -0.95
C SER A 413 3.13 16.51 -2.24
N LEU A 414 3.96 17.54 -2.34
CA LEU A 414 4.05 18.40 -3.50
C LEU A 414 4.77 17.70 -4.66
N SER A 415 4.25 17.83 -5.87
CA SER A 415 4.87 17.29 -7.07
C SER A 415 5.09 18.36 -8.13
N ALA A 416 6.24 18.26 -8.80
CA ALA A 416 6.60 19.19 -9.87
C ALA A 416 6.02 18.85 -11.23
N ASN A 417 5.71 17.57 -11.48
CA ASN A 417 5.30 17.02 -12.78
C ASN A 417 4.88 15.54 -12.63
N PRO A 418 4.23 14.93 -13.64
CA PRO A 418 3.80 13.52 -13.58
C PRO A 418 4.93 12.52 -13.27
N HIS A 419 6.14 12.75 -13.80
CA HIS A 419 7.32 11.91 -13.49
C HIS A 419 7.68 11.93 -12.00
N SER A 420 7.64 13.12 -11.39
CA SER A 420 7.87 13.28 -9.95
C SER A 420 6.75 12.60 -9.15
N THR A 421 5.50 12.70 -9.61
CA THR A 421 4.33 12.08 -8.96
C THR A 421 4.48 10.57 -8.89
N GLU A 422 4.78 9.93 -10.03
CA GLU A 422 5.02 8.49 -10.09
C GLU A 422 6.20 8.08 -9.20
N THR A 423 7.30 8.83 -9.26
CA THR A 423 8.50 8.53 -8.49
C THR A 423 8.25 8.68 -6.98
N TRP A 424 7.53 9.71 -6.52
CA TRP A 424 7.22 9.90 -5.10
C TRP A 424 6.28 8.84 -4.56
N GLN A 425 5.23 8.49 -5.32
CA GLN A 425 4.29 7.45 -4.92
C GLN A 425 4.98 6.09 -4.74
N ARG A 426 5.99 5.80 -5.58
CA ARG A 426 6.82 4.60 -5.47
C ARG A 426 7.85 4.69 -4.34
N ALA A 427 8.68 5.74 -4.32
CA ALA A 427 9.80 5.89 -3.39
C ALA A 427 9.37 6.19 -1.94
N TYR A 428 8.18 6.76 -1.76
CA TYR A 428 7.59 7.11 -0.47
C TYR A 428 6.14 6.62 -0.41
N PRO A 429 5.91 5.30 -0.23
CA PRO A 429 4.56 4.73 -0.29
C PRO A 429 3.77 5.02 1.00
N ALA A 430 2.92 6.06 0.99
CA ALA A 430 2.00 6.36 2.09
C ALA A 430 0.71 7.08 1.65
N GLY A 431 -0.18 7.30 2.63
CA GLY A 431 -1.51 7.88 2.46
C GLY A 431 -1.56 9.40 2.28
N TYR A 432 -0.54 10.08 1.74
CA TYR A 432 -0.55 11.55 1.54
C TYR A 432 -1.15 12.02 0.20
N ARG A 433 -1.98 13.06 0.18
CA ARG A 433 -2.49 13.60 -1.09
C ARG A 433 -1.37 14.25 -1.91
N THR A 434 -1.16 13.78 -3.14
CA THR A 434 -0.27 14.45 -4.09
C THR A 434 -0.88 15.79 -4.52
N LEU A 435 -0.05 16.83 -4.54
CA LEU A 435 -0.39 18.17 -5.02
C LEU A 435 0.45 18.48 -6.27
N ASP A 436 -0.12 18.30 -7.45
CA ASP A 436 0.56 18.50 -8.74
C ASP A 436 0.56 19.99 -9.15
N TYR A 437 1.18 20.84 -8.33
CA TYR A 437 1.16 22.30 -8.50
C TYR A 437 2.49 22.91 -8.98
N GLY A 438 3.52 22.09 -9.20
CA GLY A 438 4.86 22.63 -9.41
C GLY A 438 5.56 22.93 -8.08
N TYR A 439 6.74 23.55 -8.15
CA TYR A 439 7.51 23.94 -6.97
C TYR A 439 7.44 25.45 -6.72
N PRO A 440 6.93 25.90 -5.55
CA PRO A 440 6.82 27.33 -5.21
C PRO A 440 8.12 28.12 -5.32
N ARG A 441 9.28 27.47 -5.12
CA ARG A 441 10.58 28.15 -5.32
C ARG A 441 10.82 28.60 -6.76
N ASN A 442 10.11 28.01 -7.72
CA ASN A 442 10.24 28.31 -9.14
C ASN A 442 9.31 29.44 -9.60
N ASP A 443 8.38 29.91 -8.76
CA ASP A 443 7.47 31.02 -9.10
C ASP A 443 8.23 32.27 -9.56
N VAL A 444 9.40 32.52 -8.98
CA VAL A 444 10.27 33.63 -9.38
C VAL A 444 10.69 33.56 -10.85
N TYR A 445 10.83 32.36 -11.44
CA TYR A 445 11.17 32.24 -12.87
C TYR A 445 10.02 32.64 -13.79
N HIS A 446 8.79 32.66 -13.28
CA HIS A 446 7.60 33.07 -14.03
C HIS A 446 7.21 34.52 -13.74
N ARG A 447 7.49 35.03 -12.53
CA ARG A 447 7.11 36.38 -12.10
C ARG A 447 8.21 37.43 -12.29
N ALA A 448 9.47 37.03 -12.42
CA ALA A 448 10.59 37.97 -12.51
C ALA A 448 10.49 38.87 -13.75
N THR A 449 10.73 40.16 -13.52
CA THR A 449 10.77 41.18 -14.57
C THR A 449 12.20 41.39 -15.09
N ALA A 450 12.33 42.10 -16.20
CA ALA A 450 13.63 42.53 -16.70
C ALA A 450 14.41 43.40 -15.68
N ALA A 451 13.70 44.14 -14.82
CA ALA A 451 14.32 44.93 -13.75
C ALA A 451 14.93 44.02 -12.67
N ASP A 452 14.22 42.97 -12.27
CA ASP A 452 14.71 41.98 -11.29
C ASP A 452 15.96 41.28 -11.81
N VAL A 453 15.96 40.89 -13.09
CA VAL A 453 17.13 40.28 -13.74
C VAL A 453 18.32 41.25 -13.74
N ARG A 454 18.12 42.53 -14.07
CA ARG A 454 19.21 43.53 -14.03
C ARG A 454 19.75 43.73 -12.61
N ALA A 455 18.88 43.81 -11.61
CA ALA A 455 19.27 43.94 -10.21
C ALA A 455 20.06 42.72 -9.72
N ALA A 456 19.62 41.51 -10.06
CA ALA A 456 20.35 40.28 -9.74
C ALA A 456 21.73 40.24 -10.39
N ARG A 457 21.83 40.64 -11.67
CA ARG A 457 23.11 40.73 -12.38
C ARG A 457 24.06 41.74 -11.74
N ALA A 458 23.57 42.92 -11.37
CA ALA A 458 24.36 43.94 -10.68
C ALA A 458 24.88 43.45 -9.33
N ARG A 459 24.04 42.76 -8.53
CA ARG A 459 24.45 42.15 -7.25
C ARG A 459 25.54 41.09 -7.40
N LEU A 460 25.59 40.41 -8.55
CA LEU A 460 26.62 39.43 -8.89
C LEU A 460 27.87 40.07 -9.54
N GLY A 461 27.91 41.40 -9.69
CA GLY A 461 29.03 42.10 -10.32
C GLY A 461 29.12 41.92 -11.83
N LEU A 462 28.03 41.51 -12.50
CA LEU A 462 28.03 41.25 -13.94
C LEU A 462 27.79 42.53 -14.73
N ALA A 463 28.76 42.90 -15.58
CA ALA A 463 28.62 44.06 -16.46
C ALA A 463 27.46 43.89 -17.48
N PRO A 464 26.89 45.00 -17.97
CA PRO A 464 25.96 44.99 -19.09
C PRO A 464 26.56 44.28 -20.32
N GLY A 465 25.77 43.48 -21.03
CA GLY A 465 26.23 42.73 -22.21
C GLY A 465 27.00 41.44 -21.92
N THR A 466 27.49 41.21 -20.69
CA THR A 466 28.21 39.99 -20.35
C THR A 466 27.30 38.76 -20.36
N ARG A 467 27.65 37.74 -21.15
CA ARG A 467 27.01 36.41 -21.05
C ARG A 467 27.51 35.72 -19.79
N ALA A 468 26.59 35.27 -18.94
CA ALA A 468 26.91 34.52 -17.74
C ALA A 468 26.66 33.02 -17.97
N LEU A 469 27.60 32.18 -17.57
CA LEU A 469 27.46 30.73 -17.57
C LEU A 469 27.39 30.24 -16.13
N LEU A 470 26.35 29.48 -15.80
CA LEU A 470 26.26 28.78 -14.51
C LEU A 470 26.75 27.34 -14.69
N TYR A 471 27.83 27.00 -14.00
CA TYR A 471 28.29 25.62 -13.87
C TYR A 471 27.99 25.10 -12.45
N ALA A 472 27.19 24.04 -12.37
CA ALA A 472 26.70 23.48 -11.10
C ALA A 472 26.88 21.95 -11.06
N PRO A 473 28.13 21.45 -10.87
CA PRO A 473 28.38 20.02 -10.74
C PRO A 473 27.81 19.45 -9.43
N SER A 474 27.42 18.17 -9.46
CA SER A 474 26.69 17.48 -8.38
C SER A 474 27.55 16.75 -7.37
#